data_AF-A0A6B3FAA6-F1
#
_entry.id   AF-A0A6B3FAA6-F1
#
_cell.length_a   1.000
_cell.length_b   1.000
_cell.length_c   1.000
_cell.angle_alpha   90.00
_cell.angle_beta   90.00
_cell.angle_gamma   90.00
#
_symmetry.space_group_name_H-M   'P 1'
#
loop_
_entity.id
_entity.type
_entity.pdbx_description
1 polymer ?
#
loop_
_entity_poly.entity_id
_entity_poly.type
_entity_poly.pdbx_seq_one_letter_code
_entity_poly.pdbx_strand_id
1 'polypeptide(L)' 'VRPADAGRSRDTKAAETFEVTHGQATLRVAPAAPRHRLLGTSGAVEITVHVPSGTHLEAKAASAGLRGVG' A
#
# COMPACT_ATOMS: atom_id res chain seq x y z
N VAL A 1 3.83 6.09 -0.77
CA VAL A 1 2.41 5.68 -0.94
C VAL A 1 1.68 6.85 -1.58
N ARG A 2 0.86 6.61 -2.60
CA ARG A 2 0.08 7.65 -3.28
C ARG A 2 -1.37 7.19 -3.45
N PRO A 3 -2.33 8.11 -3.49
CA PRO A 3 -3.68 7.77 -3.92
C PRO A 3 -3.64 7.23 -5.35
N ALA A 4 -4.44 6.22 -5.66
CA ALA A 4 -4.56 5.74 -7.03
C ALA A 4 -5.19 6.81 -7.95
N ASP A 5 -6.18 7.54 -7.44
CA ASP A 5 -6.78 8.70 -8.09
C ASP A 5 -6.86 9.90 -7.12
N ALA A 6 -6.07 10.95 -7.38
CA ALA A 6 -6.04 12.15 -6.54
C ALA A 6 -7.35 12.96 -6.56
N GLY A 7 -8.24 12.74 -7.54
CA GLY A 7 -9.57 13.35 -7.61
C GLY A 7 -10.60 12.64 -6.72
N ARG A 8 -10.29 11.44 -6.21
CA ARG A 8 -11.19 10.68 -5.35
C ARG A 8 -10.83 10.86 -3.88
N SER A 9 -11.71 11.52 -3.13
CA SER A 9 -11.50 11.75 -1.69
C SER A 9 -11.32 10.48 -0.86
N ARG A 10 -11.75 9.31 -1.36
CA ARG A 10 -11.54 8.03 -0.68
C ARG A 10 -10.13 7.48 -0.87
N ASP A 11 -9.53 7.73 -2.04
CA ASP A 11 -8.16 7.28 -2.37
C ASP A 11 -7.15 8.17 -1.65
N THR A 12 -7.42 9.47 -1.56
CA THR A 12 -6.61 10.41 -0.76
C THR A 12 -6.65 10.04 0.72
N LYS A 13 -7.84 9.83 1.29
CA LYS A 13 -7.99 9.36 2.68
C LYS A 13 -7.32 8.01 2.93
N ALA A 14 -7.40 7.09 1.97
CA ALA A 14 -6.72 5.81 2.06
C ALA A 14 -5.19 6.04 2.11
N ALA A 15 -4.64 6.82 1.18
CA ALA A 15 -3.21 7.10 1.12
C ALA A 15 -2.67 7.78 2.39
N GLU A 16 -3.46 8.65 3.02
CA GLU A 16 -3.13 9.30 4.31
C GLU A 16 -3.09 8.31 5.48
N THR A 17 -3.92 7.27 5.44
CA THR A 17 -4.07 6.30 6.54
C THR A 17 -3.14 5.08 6.38
N PHE A 18 -2.50 4.92 5.22
CA PHE A 18 -1.62 3.79 4.97
C PHE A 18 -0.30 3.93 5.72
N GLU A 19 0.03 2.91 6.49
CA GLU A 19 1.26 2.84 7.25
C GLU A 19 2.25 1.89 6.59
N VAL A 20 3.52 2.28 6.62
CA VAL A 20 4.64 1.47 6.18
C VAL A 20 5.50 1.18 7.39
N THR A 21 5.62 -0.10 7.75
CA THR A 21 6.41 -0.56 8.88
C THR A 21 7.51 -1.48 8.39
N HIS A 22 8.70 -1.34 8.96
CA HIS A 22 9.84 -2.17 8.63
C HIS A 22 10.32 -2.90 9.88
N GLY A 23 10.47 -4.22 9.78
CA GLY A 23 10.98 -5.05 10.87
C GLY A 23 11.22 -6.47 10.40
N GLN A 24 12.18 -7.16 11.04
CA GLN A 24 12.48 -8.57 10.74
C GLN A 24 12.71 -8.81 9.22
N ALA A 25 13.47 -7.92 8.55
CA ALA A 25 13.72 -7.93 7.11
C ALA A 25 12.46 -7.91 6.21
N THR A 26 11.30 -7.54 6.78
CA THR A 26 10.01 -7.47 6.07
C THR A 26 9.52 -6.03 6.05
N LEU A 27 9.12 -5.57 4.85
CA LEU A 27 8.40 -4.32 4.68
C LEU A 27 6.90 -4.62 4.67
N ARG A 28 6.19 -4.17 5.70
CA ARG A 28 4.74 -4.33 5.80
C ARG A 28 4.05 -3.01 5.46
N VAL A 29 3.22 -3.05 4.43
CA VAL A 29 2.39 -1.93 3.99
C VAL A 29 0.93 -2.28 4.20
N ALA A 30 0.24 -1.54 5.07
CA ALA A 30 -1.15 -1.80 5.40
C ALA A 30 -1.85 -0.51 5.84
N PRO A 31 -3.17 -0.38 5.66
CA PRO A 31 -3.91 0.72 6.29
C PRO A 31 -3.81 0.61 7.82
N ALA A 32 -3.75 1.76 8.49
CA ALA A 32 -3.89 1.83 9.94
C ALA A 32 -5.21 1.16 10.36
N ALA A 33 -5.23 0.58 11.57
CA ALA A 33 -6.39 -0.13 12.08
C ALA A 33 -7.64 0.77 11.97
N PRO A 34 -8.70 0.31 11.27
CA PRO A 34 -9.86 1.15 11.04
C PRO A 34 -10.53 1.46 12.38
N ARG A 35 -10.66 2.75 12.70
CA ARG A 35 -11.39 3.20 13.90
C ARG A 35 -12.87 2.81 13.86
N HIS A 36 -13.41 2.59 12.66
CA HIS A 36 -14.77 2.10 12.39
C HIS A 36 -14.78 1.15 11.19
N ARG A 37 -15.71 0.20 11.18
CA ARG A 37 -15.91 -0.71 10.04
C ARG A 37 -16.23 0.14 8.80
N LEU A 38 -15.33 0.16 7.82
CA LEU A 38 -15.53 0.87 6.55
C LEU A 38 -16.70 0.21 5.82
N LEU A 39 -17.89 0.81 5.90
CA LEU A 39 -19.06 0.43 5.12
C LEU A 39 -18.96 1.14 3.76
N GLY A 40 -18.71 0.38 2.69
CA GLY A 40 -18.61 0.89 1.32
C GLY A 40 -17.31 0.51 0.61
N THR A 41 -17.15 0.95 -0.63
CA THR A 41 -15.94 0.74 -1.44
C THR A 41 -14.72 1.38 -0.78
N SER A 42 -13.73 0.56 -0.41
CA SER A 42 -12.41 1.01 0.04
C SER A 42 -11.74 1.88 -1.02
N GLY A 43 -10.96 2.87 -0.59
CA GLY A 43 -10.09 3.63 -1.49
C GLY A 43 -8.94 2.78 -2.00
N ALA A 44 -8.40 3.16 -3.16
CA ALA A 44 -7.25 2.52 -3.77
C ALA A 44 -5.99 3.38 -3.60
N VAL A 45 -4.85 2.70 -3.41
CA VAL A 45 -3.53 3.34 -3.27
C VAL A 45 -2.53 2.66 -4.19
N GLU A 46 -1.58 3.44 -4.68
CA GLU A 46 -0.41 2.96 -5.41
C GLU A 46 0.82 3.00 -4.50
N ILE A 47 1.56 1.89 -4.48
CA ILE A 47 2.76 1.71 -3.67
C ILE A 47 3.90 1.31 -4.61
N THR A 48 4.95 2.12 -4.62
CA THR A 48 6.18 1.84 -5.35
C THR A 48 7.28 1.56 -4.33
N VAL A 49 7.96 0.42 -4.51
CA VAL A 49 9.10 0.02 -3.68
C VAL A 49 10.32 -0.05 -4.59
N HIS A 50 11.37 0.71 -4.24
CA HIS A 50 12.65 0.65 -4.94
C HIS A 50 13.58 -0.29 -4.19
N VAL A 51 14.11 -1.28 -4.90
CA VAL A 51 15.03 -2.28 -4.33
C VAL A 51 16.36 -2.19 -5.07
N PRO A 52 17.50 -2.23 -4.37
CA PRO A 52 18.81 -2.26 -5.01
C PRO A 52 18.98 -3.50 -5.89
N SER A 53 19.77 -3.37 -6.96
CA SER A 53 20.15 -4.49 -7.82
C SER A 53 20.86 -5.59 -7.01
N GLY A 54 20.57 -6.85 -7.32
CA GLY A 54 21.14 -8.00 -6.60
C GLY A 54 20.42 -8.36 -5.30
N THR A 55 19.30 -7.70 -4.98
CA THR A 55 18.44 -8.06 -3.86
C THR A 55 17.23 -8.86 -4.34
N HIS A 56 16.78 -9.82 -3.52
CA HIS A 56 15.54 -10.57 -3.77
C HIS A 56 14.39 -9.88 -3.04
N LEU A 57 13.32 -9.56 -3.77
CA LEU A 57 12.09 -9.03 -3.19
C LEU A 57 10.95 -10.03 -3.36
N GLU A 58 10.42 -10.52 -2.24
CA GLU A 58 9.17 -11.28 -2.20
C GLU A 58 8.03 -10.33 -1.81
N ALA A 59 6.97 -10.29 -2.62
CA ALA A 59 5.79 -9.49 -2.34
C ALA A 59 4.55 -10.38 -2.19
N LYS A 60 3.79 -10.14 -1.11
CA LYS A 60 2.50 -10.80 -0.85
C LYS A 60 1.42 -9.74 -0.73
N ALA A 61 0.36 -9.89 -1.53
CA ALA A 61 -0.77 -8.98 -1.54
C ALA A 61 -2.07 -9.75 -1.30
N ALA A 62 -2.88 -9.28 -0.35
CA ALA A 62 -4.19 -9.86 -0.08
C ALA A 62 -5.25 -9.42 -1.10
N SER A 63 -5.15 -8.18 -1.60
CA SER A 63 -6.10 -7.60 -2.56
C SER A 63 -5.43 -6.46 -3.35
N ALA A 64 -4.34 -6.77 -4.05
CA ALA A 64 -3.66 -5.82 -4.93
C ALA A 64 -3.00 -6.53 -6.11
N GLY A 65 -2.87 -5.84 -7.24
CA GLY A 65 -2.02 -6.27 -8.33
C GLY A 65 -0.55 -5.95 -8.03
N LEU A 66 0.34 -6.89 -8.33
CA LEU A 66 1.79 -6.69 -8.22
C LEU A 66 2.36 -6.49 -9.61
N ARG A 67 3.17 -5.43 -9.79
CA ARG A 67 3.90 -5.17 -11.03
C ARG A 67 5.37 -4.95 -10.70
N GLY A 68 6.22 -5.80 -11.28
CA GLY A 68 7.67 -5.62 -11.27
C GLY A 68 8.11 -4.83 -12.50
N VAL A 69 8.99 -3.86 -12.30
CA VAL A 69 9.76 -3.19 -13.34
C VAL A 69 11.22 -3.30 -12.92
N GLY A 70 12.02 -4.01 -13.71
CA GLY A 70 13.40 -4.35 -13.41
C GLY A 70 14.17 -4.65 -14.68
#